data_AF-A0A3R8L0T9-F1
#
_entry.id   AF-A0A3R8L0T9-F1
#
_cell.length_a   1.000
_cell.length_b   1.000
_cell.length_c   1.000
_cell.angle_alpha   90.00
_cell.angle_beta   90.00
_cell.angle_gamma   90.00
#
_symmetry.space_group_name_H-M   'P 1'
#
loop_
_entity.id
_entity.type
_entity.pdbx_description
1 polymer ?
#
loop_
_entity_poly.entity_id
_entity_poly.type
_entity_poly.pdbx_seq_one_letter_code
_entity_poly.pdbx_strand_id
1 'polypeptide(L)'
;MTDKNYSEFLEITGPSRRQVEEINDFLMDSRCRREIKTSKSGFTVSYLLEESKKTLATFVCRKTGIKLRIYPQRLPEYMEFLDTLPAKMKKEIIKSSVCKRLINPDDCNPKCAMGYDFFMDNTRYQKCRYMAFMPAVTEESTPFIKEFLRKEFMQ
;
A
#
# COMPACT_ATOMS: atom_id res chain seq x y z
N MET A 1 -26.31 2.65 4.84
CA MET A 1 -25.89 4.01 5.23
C MET A 1 -24.53 4.26 4.60
N THR A 2 -24.44 5.26 3.73
CA THR A 2 -23.17 5.67 3.13
C THR A 2 -22.32 6.33 4.22
N ASP A 3 -21.11 5.84 4.42
CA ASP A 3 -20.14 6.40 5.37
C ASP A 3 -19.77 7.82 4.92
N LYS A 4 -20.30 8.84 5.61
CA LYS A 4 -20.14 10.26 5.24
C LYS A 4 -18.67 10.64 5.05
N ASN A 5 -17.78 10.15 5.92
CA ASN A 5 -16.35 10.44 5.82
C ASN A 5 -15.72 9.81 4.57
N TYR A 6 -16.24 8.66 4.13
CA TYR A 6 -15.79 8.03 2.90
C TYR A 6 -16.27 8.78 1.66
N SER A 7 -17.53 9.24 1.64
CA SER A 7 -18.03 10.08 0.55
C SER A 7 -17.20 11.35 0.38
N GLU A 8 -16.91 12.05 1.48
CA GLU A 8 -16.06 13.25 1.47
C GLU A 8 -14.62 12.95 1.02
N PHE A 9 -14.08 11.79 1.40
CA PHE A 9 -12.80 11.32 0.87
C PHE A 9 -12.85 11.09 -0.64
N LEU A 10 -13.90 10.47 -1.18
CA LEU A 10 -14.01 10.21 -2.61
C LEU A 10 -14.05 11.50 -3.43
N GLU A 11 -14.69 12.57 -2.95
CA GLU A 11 -14.71 13.87 -3.63
C GLU A 11 -13.30 14.43 -3.87
N ILE A 12 -12.35 14.17 -2.96
CA ILE A 12 -10.97 14.68 -3.09
C ILE A 12 -10.05 13.77 -3.93
N THR A 13 -10.53 12.62 -4.39
CA THR A 13 -9.74 11.68 -5.21
C THR A 13 -9.63 12.10 -6.67
N GLY A 14 -10.51 13.01 -7.13
CA GLY A 14 -10.49 13.57 -8.48
C GLY A 14 -10.57 12.48 -9.55
N PRO A 15 -9.69 12.49 -10.58
CA PRO A 15 -9.73 11.51 -11.67
C PRO A 15 -9.57 10.06 -11.24
N SER A 16 -8.95 9.80 -10.08
CA SER A 16 -8.72 8.44 -9.57
C SER A 16 -9.92 7.85 -8.83
N ARG A 17 -11.07 8.55 -8.77
CA ARG A 17 -12.25 8.13 -7.97
C ARG A 17 -12.67 6.70 -8.24
N ARG A 18 -12.87 6.36 -9.51
CA ARG A 18 -13.29 5.02 -9.93
C ARG A 18 -12.31 3.95 -9.45
N GLN A 19 -11.01 4.17 -9.61
CA GLN A 19 -9.99 3.21 -9.17
C GLN A 19 -9.91 3.10 -7.64
N VAL A 20 -10.14 4.20 -6.92
CA VAL A 20 -10.20 4.19 -5.46
C VAL A 20 -11.40 3.37 -4.97
N GLU A 21 -12.56 3.51 -5.62
CA GLU A 21 -13.76 2.70 -5.34
C GLU A 21 -13.50 1.22 -5.65
N GLU A 22 -12.92 0.89 -6.82
CA GLU A 22 -12.61 -0.50 -7.19
C GLU A 22 -11.63 -1.20 -6.22
N ILE A 23 -10.67 -0.47 -5.67
CA ILE A 23 -9.74 -0.97 -4.65
C ILE A 23 -10.43 -1.08 -3.30
N ASN A 24 -11.26 -0.10 -2.94
CA ASN A 24 -12.06 -0.14 -1.71
C ASN A 24 -12.97 -1.36 -1.67
N ASP A 25 -13.75 -1.56 -2.74
CA ASP A 25 -14.73 -2.65 -2.80
C ASP A 25 -14.03 -3.99 -2.70
N PHE A 26 -12.91 -4.16 -3.41
CA PHE A 26 -12.06 -5.34 -3.27
C PHE A 26 -11.60 -5.60 -1.82
N LEU A 27 -11.16 -4.56 -1.11
CA LEU A 27 -10.69 -4.68 0.27
C LEU A 27 -11.86 -4.94 1.25
N MET A 28 -13.03 -4.35 1.00
CA MET A 28 -14.23 -4.53 1.82
C MET A 28 -14.88 -5.90 1.61
N ASP A 29 -14.80 -6.46 0.41
CA ASP A 29 -15.22 -7.84 0.09
C ASP A 29 -14.19 -8.88 0.59
N SER A 30 -13.00 -8.43 0.96
CA SER A 30 -11.96 -9.23 1.60
C SER A 30 -12.06 -9.15 3.12
N ARG A 31 -11.24 -9.92 3.85
CA ARG A 31 -11.16 -9.92 5.33
C ARG A 31 -10.51 -8.65 5.92
N CYS A 32 -10.95 -7.46 5.49
CA CYS A 32 -10.47 -6.18 5.99
C CYS A 32 -11.58 -5.31 6.58
N ARG A 33 -11.21 -4.59 7.65
CA ARG A 33 -11.98 -3.47 8.19
C ARG A 33 -11.40 -2.15 7.71
N ARG A 34 -12.24 -1.28 7.16
CA ARG A 34 -11.87 0.11 6.83
C ARG A 34 -11.95 1.00 8.07
N GLU A 35 -10.92 1.82 8.26
CA GLU A 35 -10.84 2.88 9.26
C GLU A 35 -10.56 4.22 8.56
N ILE A 36 -11.38 5.23 8.86
CA ILE A 36 -11.21 6.58 8.32
C ILE A 36 -10.93 7.53 9.47
N LYS A 37 -9.81 8.25 9.38
CA LYS A 37 -9.45 9.32 10.32
C LYS A 37 -9.38 10.64 9.57
N THR A 38 -10.10 11.63 10.07
CA THR A 38 -10.00 13.02 9.61
C THR A 38 -8.88 13.73 10.37
N SER A 39 -8.14 14.57 9.68
CA SER A 39 -7.05 15.36 10.25
C SER A 39 -7.01 16.73 9.57
N LYS A 40 -6.25 17.68 10.15
CA LYS A 40 -5.99 18.98 9.50
C LYS A 40 -5.39 18.84 8.09
N SER A 41 -4.74 17.72 7.81
CA SER A 41 -4.12 17.40 6.51
C SER A 41 -5.02 16.60 5.55
N GLY A 42 -6.30 16.41 5.89
CA GLY A 42 -7.26 15.63 5.09
C GLY A 42 -7.55 14.26 5.69
N PHE A 43 -7.88 13.29 4.84
CA PHE A 43 -8.30 11.95 5.23
C PHE A 43 -7.13 10.97 5.27
N THR A 44 -7.14 10.08 6.27
CA THR A 44 -6.39 8.83 6.27
C THR A 44 -7.39 7.69 6.20
N VAL A 45 -7.43 6.98 5.08
CA VAL A 45 -8.28 5.80 4.89
C VAL A 45 -7.41 4.56 4.91
N SER A 46 -7.55 3.75 5.95
CA SER A 46 -6.74 2.54 6.18
C SER A 46 -7.62 1.29 6.17
N TYR A 47 -7.04 0.18 5.75
CA TYR A 47 -7.67 -1.13 5.74
C TYR A 47 -6.82 -2.06 6.60
N LEU A 48 -7.44 -2.60 7.64
CA LEU A 48 -6.81 -3.46 8.63
C LEU A 48 -7.32 -4.88 8.42
N LEU A 49 -6.40 -5.86 8.44
CA LEU A 49 -6.78 -7.27 8.45
C LEU A 49 -7.62 -7.56 9.69
N GLU A 50 -8.77 -8.22 9.52
CA GLU A 50 -9.69 -8.44 10.64
C GLU A 50 -9.11 -9.32 11.74
N GLU A 51 -8.35 -10.35 11.37
CA GLU A 51 -7.75 -11.32 12.30
C GLU A 51 -6.60 -10.70 13.11
N SER A 52 -5.66 -10.03 12.45
CA SER A 52 -4.45 -9.52 13.10
C SER A 52 -4.53 -8.08 13.55
N LYS A 53 -5.55 -7.33 13.11
CA LYS A 53 -5.69 -5.86 13.24
C LYS A 53 -4.50 -5.08 12.66
N LYS A 54 -3.59 -5.71 11.91
CA LYS A 54 -2.49 -5.03 11.24
C LYS A 54 -3.02 -4.28 10.02
N THR A 55 -2.57 -3.05 9.83
CA THR A 55 -2.86 -2.28 8.61
C THR A 55 -2.23 -2.98 7.40
N LEU A 56 -3.06 -3.34 6.43
CA LEU A 56 -2.65 -3.89 5.15
C LEU A 56 -2.43 -2.78 4.12
N ALA A 57 -3.32 -1.79 4.07
CA ALA A 57 -3.23 -0.72 3.08
C ALA A 57 -3.73 0.62 3.62
N THR A 58 -3.19 1.72 3.10
CA THR A 58 -3.62 3.08 3.42
C THR A 58 -3.62 3.94 2.17
N PHE A 59 -4.73 4.60 1.85
CA PHE A 59 -4.74 5.66 0.84
C PHE A 59 -4.01 6.88 1.36
N VAL A 60 -3.13 7.43 0.51
CA VAL A 60 -2.30 8.59 0.80
C VAL A 60 -2.56 9.65 -0.25
N CYS A 61 -3.22 10.74 0.16
CA CYS A 61 -3.43 11.90 -0.70
C CYS A 61 -2.14 12.72 -0.85
N ARG A 62 -1.79 13.07 -2.08
CA ARG A 62 -0.67 13.95 -2.44
C ARG A 62 -1.14 14.97 -3.47
N LYS A 63 -0.39 16.07 -3.60
CA LYS A 63 -0.63 17.08 -4.65
C LYS A 63 -0.62 16.48 -6.06
N THR A 64 0.17 15.42 -6.27
CA THR A 64 0.34 14.74 -7.56
C THR A 64 -0.66 13.60 -7.81
N GLY A 65 -1.67 13.45 -6.96
CA GLY A 65 -2.67 12.38 -7.04
C GLY A 65 -2.67 11.44 -5.83
N ILE A 66 -3.55 10.45 -5.87
CA ILE A 66 -3.72 9.45 -4.82
C ILE A 66 -2.72 8.31 -4.99
N LYS A 67 -2.10 7.87 -3.89
CA LYS A 67 -1.29 6.66 -3.82
C LYS A 67 -1.92 5.67 -2.86
N LEU A 68 -1.69 4.37 -3.06
CA LEU A 68 -1.99 3.35 -2.07
C LEU A 68 -0.69 2.86 -1.46
N ARG A 69 -0.51 3.05 -0.16
CA ARG A 69 0.59 2.40 0.56
C ARG A 69 0.14 1.00 0.94
N ILE A 70 0.91 -0.01 0.55
CA ILE A 70 0.66 -1.41 0.87
C ILE A 70 1.70 -1.85 1.90
N TYR A 71 1.24 -2.56 2.92
CA TYR A 71 2.06 -3.18 3.94
C TYR A 71 1.97 -4.70 3.83
N PRO A 72 2.68 -5.34 2.89
CA PRO A 72 2.72 -6.79 2.82
C PRO A 72 3.05 -7.43 4.17
N GLN A 73 2.31 -8.45 4.55
CA GLN A 73 2.57 -9.30 5.70
C GLN A 73 3.26 -10.58 5.29
N ARG A 74 3.09 -11.01 4.04
CA ARG A 74 3.54 -12.31 3.54
C ARG A 74 4.37 -12.21 2.27
N LEU A 75 5.04 -11.08 2.07
CA LEU A 75 5.88 -10.82 0.89
C LEU A 75 6.79 -12.00 0.49
N PRO A 76 7.46 -12.72 1.41
CA PRO A 76 8.31 -13.86 1.04
C PRO A 76 7.57 -14.97 0.28
N GLU A 77 6.26 -15.14 0.48
CA GLU A 77 5.45 -16.20 -0.13
C GLU A 77 5.15 -15.95 -1.62
N TYR A 78 5.36 -14.73 -2.12
CA TYR A 78 4.98 -14.37 -3.48
C TYR A 78 5.92 -13.35 -4.13
N MET A 79 7.21 -13.33 -3.76
CA MET A 79 8.17 -12.35 -4.32
C MET A 79 8.26 -12.39 -5.85
N GLU A 80 8.07 -13.55 -6.47
CA GLU A 80 8.00 -13.74 -7.93
C GLU A 80 6.95 -12.83 -8.61
N PHE A 81 5.89 -12.44 -7.90
CA PHE A 81 4.91 -11.48 -8.43
C PHE A 81 5.54 -10.11 -8.70
N LEU A 82 6.56 -9.70 -7.93
CA LEU A 82 7.22 -8.41 -8.12
C LEU A 82 7.86 -8.30 -9.51
N ASP A 83 8.28 -9.42 -10.09
CA ASP A 83 8.87 -9.50 -11.42
C ASP A 83 7.83 -9.23 -12.52
N THR A 84 6.54 -9.37 -12.21
CA THR A 84 5.44 -9.11 -13.14
C THR A 84 4.98 -7.65 -13.16
N LEU A 85 5.48 -6.83 -12.22
CA LEU A 85 5.05 -5.44 -12.09
C LEU A 85 5.45 -4.59 -13.32
N PRO A 86 4.63 -3.59 -13.70
CA PRO A 86 5.00 -2.64 -14.75
C PRO A 86 6.32 -1.92 -14.43
N ALA A 87 7.10 -1.63 -15.47
CA ALA A 87 8.41 -0.99 -15.35
C ALA A 87 8.36 0.31 -14.52
N LYS A 88 7.27 1.09 -14.64
CA LYS A 88 7.04 2.30 -13.85
C LYS A 88 6.93 2.01 -12.35
N MET A 89 6.16 0.98 -11.95
CA MET A 89 6.02 0.58 -10.55
C MET A 89 7.35 0.03 -10.00
N LYS A 90 8.05 -0.81 -10.75
CA LYS A 90 9.39 -1.30 -10.39
C LYS A 90 10.37 -0.16 -10.16
N LYS A 91 10.38 0.84 -11.04
CA LYS A 91 11.21 2.05 -10.91
C LYS A 91 10.89 2.85 -9.65
N GLU A 92 9.61 2.95 -9.26
CA GLU A 92 9.22 3.59 -7.99
C GLU A 92 9.74 2.80 -6.77
N ILE A 93 9.64 1.47 -6.79
CA ILE A 93 10.18 0.59 -5.73
C ILE A 93 11.71 0.76 -5.63
N ILE A 94 12.42 0.71 -6.75
CA ILE A 94 13.89 0.87 -6.81
C ILE A 94 14.32 2.23 -6.24
N LYS A 95 13.59 3.30 -6.55
CA LYS A 95 13.88 4.66 -6.04
C LYS A 95 13.49 4.87 -4.57
N SER A 96 12.67 3.99 -3.99
CA SER A 96 12.25 4.13 -2.60
C SER A 96 13.44 4.02 -1.63
N SER A 97 13.29 4.67 -0.47
CA SER A 97 14.34 4.72 0.55
C SER A 97 14.73 3.32 1.04
N VAL A 98 16.04 3.11 1.23
CA VAL A 98 16.55 1.89 1.88
C VAL A 98 15.99 1.77 3.30
N CYS A 99 15.85 0.55 3.79
CA CYS A 99 15.57 0.36 5.21
C CYS A 99 16.85 0.59 6.02
N LYS A 100 16.95 1.75 6.67
CA LYS A 100 18.10 2.04 7.54
C LYS A 100 18.24 1.01 8.67
N ARG A 101 17.12 0.49 9.20
CA ARG A 101 17.13 -0.50 10.28
C ARG A 101 17.68 -1.88 9.88
N LEU A 102 17.60 -2.24 8.60
CA LEU A 102 18.24 -3.46 8.08
C LEU A 102 19.76 -3.28 7.93
N ILE A 103 20.25 -2.04 7.88
CA ILE A 103 21.68 -1.70 7.79
C ILE A 103 22.25 -1.50 9.20
N ASN A 104 21.57 -0.72 10.04
CA ASN A 104 21.91 -0.43 11.42
C ASN A 104 20.65 -0.61 12.32
N PRO A 105 20.60 -1.61 13.21
CA PRO A 105 19.44 -1.88 14.07
C PRO A 105 18.96 -0.72 14.95
N ASP A 106 19.85 0.24 15.26
CA ASP A 106 19.59 1.42 16.08
C ASP A 106 19.04 2.62 15.29
N ASP A 107 19.03 2.55 13.96
CA ASP A 107 18.46 3.58 13.10
C ASP A 107 16.92 3.51 13.04
N CYS A 108 16.30 4.67 12.77
CA CYS A 108 14.85 4.93 12.74
C CYS A 108 14.21 5.09 14.14
N ASN A 109 12.93 5.45 14.16
CA ASN A 109 12.19 5.58 15.42
C ASN A 109 12.08 4.20 16.13
N PRO A 110 12.06 4.16 17.48
CA PRO A 110 11.96 2.92 18.24
C PRO A 110 10.77 2.02 17.85
N LYS A 111 9.65 2.61 17.45
CA LYS A 111 8.43 1.91 17.00
C LYS A 111 8.50 1.44 15.53
N CYS A 112 9.66 1.49 14.87
CA CYS A 112 9.82 1.08 13.48
C CYS A 112 9.72 -0.44 13.34
N ALA A 113 8.71 -0.93 12.60
CA ALA A 113 8.44 -2.36 12.40
C ALA A 113 9.39 -3.07 11.41
N MET A 114 10.58 -2.52 11.18
CA MET A 114 11.56 -2.97 10.17
C MET A 114 11.03 -2.91 8.72
N GLY A 115 11.93 -2.88 7.75
CA GLY A 115 11.63 -2.83 6.32
C GLY A 115 11.39 -4.20 5.71
N TYR A 116 11.46 -4.25 4.38
CA TYR A 116 11.39 -5.48 3.60
C TYR A 116 12.75 -5.82 3.00
N ASP A 117 13.04 -7.11 2.94
CA ASP A 117 14.16 -7.70 2.22
C ASP A 117 13.57 -8.70 1.21
N PHE A 118 13.74 -8.43 -0.08
CA PHE A 118 13.07 -9.18 -1.15
C PHE A 118 13.89 -9.19 -2.44
N PHE A 119 13.54 -10.10 -3.35
CA PHE A 119 14.07 -10.13 -4.71
C PHE A 119 13.04 -9.58 -5.70
N MET A 120 13.53 -8.83 -6.69
CA MET A 120 12.77 -8.39 -7.86
C MET A 120 13.73 -8.34 -9.05
N ASP A 121 13.39 -8.99 -10.16
CA ASP A 121 14.23 -9.17 -11.34
C ASP A 121 15.63 -9.69 -10.99
N ASN A 122 15.68 -10.77 -10.19
CA ASN A 122 16.90 -11.39 -9.65
C ASN A 122 17.82 -10.45 -8.84
N THR A 123 17.33 -9.26 -8.46
CA THR A 123 18.09 -8.28 -7.67
C THR A 123 17.51 -8.19 -6.27
N ARG A 124 18.38 -8.28 -5.25
CA ARG A 124 17.98 -8.13 -3.84
C ARG A 124 17.78 -6.65 -3.49
N TYR A 125 16.68 -6.33 -2.81
CA TYR A 125 16.34 -5.00 -2.35
C TYR A 125 15.97 -4.98 -0.87
N GLN A 126 16.53 -4.00 -0.14
CA GLN A 126 16.22 -3.75 1.27
C GLN A 126 15.54 -2.39 1.43
N LYS A 127 14.21 -2.35 1.44
CA LYS A 127 13.42 -1.10 1.33
C LYS A 127 12.63 -0.79 2.59
N CYS A 128 12.49 0.50 2.88
CA CYS A 128 11.72 0.98 4.03
C CYS A 128 10.25 0.58 3.92
N ARG A 129 9.68 0.01 4.99
CA ARG A 129 8.29 -0.48 5.04
C ARG A 129 7.25 0.55 4.60
N TYR A 130 7.48 1.83 4.93
CA TYR A 130 6.53 2.91 4.62
C TYR A 130 6.69 3.49 3.21
N MET A 131 7.77 3.14 2.51
CA MET A 131 8.12 3.72 1.21
C MET A 131 8.23 2.70 0.08
N ALA A 132 8.46 1.42 0.39
CA ALA A 132 8.72 0.36 -0.58
C ALA A 132 7.57 0.21 -1.59
N PHE A 133 6.35 0.05 -1.09
CA PHE A 133 5.17 -0.23 -1.91
C PHE A 133 4.16 0.90 -1.74
N MET A 134 4.28 1.91 -2.60
CA MET A 134 3.38 3.06 -2.63
C MET A 134 3.05 3.49 -4.06
N PRO A 135 2.45 2.59 -4.87
CA PRO A 135 2.07 2.92 -6.24
C PRO A 135 1.04 4.05 -6.30
N ALA A 136 1.10 4.84 -7.38
CA ALA A 136 0.01 5.73 -7.75
C ALA A 136 -1.25 4.93 -8.07
N VAL A 137 -2.43 5.46 -7.74
CA VAL A 137 -3.73 4.86 -8.07
C VAL A 137 -4.18 5.42 -9.41
N THR A 138 -4.04 4.61 -10.46
CA THR A 138 -4.30 4.96 -11.85
C THR A 138 -4.92 3.75 -12.54
N GLU A 139 -5.58 3.95 -13.68
CA GLU A 139 -6.14 2.84 -14.46
C GLU A 139 -5.10 1.74 -14.78
N GLU A 140 -3.88 2.13 -15.14
CA GLU A 140 -2.77 1.19 -15.44
C GLU A 140 -2.34 0.37 -14.22
N SER A 141 -2.26 0.99 -13.04
CA SER A 141 -1.69 0.36 -11.84
C SER A 141 -2.72 -0.42 -11.01
N THR A 142 -4.02 -0.11 -11.14
CA THR A 142 -5.08 -0.72 -10.32
C THR A 142 -5.13 -2.24 -10.42
N PRO A 143 -5.03 -2.89 -11.59
CA PRO A 143 -5.01 -4.35 -11.68
C PRO A 143 -3.86 -4.98 -10.87
N PHE A 144 -2.67 -4.38 -10.93
CA PHE A 144 -1.49 -4.85 -10.19
C PHE A 144 -1.60 -4.57 -8.69
N ILE A 145 -2.21 -3.45 -8.30
CA ILE A 145 -2.52 -3.17 -6.89
C ILE A 145 -3.46 -4.24 -6.34
N LYS A 146 -4.55 -4.54 -7.05
CA LYS A 146 -5.51 -5.57 -6.62
C LYS A 146 -4.87 -6.95 -6.56
N GLU A 147 -4.03 -7.31 -7.53
CA GLU A 147 -3.29 -8.57 -7.51
C GLU A 147 -2.34 -8.66 -6.32
N PHE A 148 -1.60 -7.59 -6.00
CA PHE A 148 -0.73 -7.53 -4.84
C PHE A 148 -1.53 -7.74 -3.53
N LEU A 149 -2.68 -7.06 -3.40
CA LEU A 149 -3.56 -7.25 -2.25
C LEU A 149 -4.18 -8.65 -2.22
N ARG A 150 -4.52 -9.23 -3.37
CA ARG A 150 -5.07 -10.58 -3.46
C ARG A 150 -4.11 -11.63 -2.95
N LYS A 151 -2.82 -11.52 -3.29
CA LYS A 151 -1.75 -12.41 -2.77
C LYS A 151 -1.68 -12.39 -1.24
N GLU A 152 -2.05 -11.27 -0.61
CA GLU A 152 -2.13 -11.16 0.85
C GLU A 152 -3.29 -11.93 1.48
N PHE A 153 -4.27 -12.41 0.70
CA PHE A 153 -5.39 -13.25 1.17
C PHE A 153 -5.32 -14.72 0.71
N MET A 154 -4.45 -15.07 -0.24
CA MET A 154 -4.29 -16.46 -0.72
C MET A 154 -3.57 -17.31 0.33
N GLN A 155 -4.20 -18.39 0.79
CA GLN A 155 -3.57 -19.42 1.61
C GLN A 155 -3.20 -20.60 0.73
#